data_AF-A0A2X4UN44-F1
#
_entry.id   AF-A0A2X4UN44-F1
#
_cell.length_a   1.000
_cell.length_b   1.000
_cell.length_c   1.000
_cell.angle_alpha   90.00
_cell.angle_beta   90.00
_cell.angle_gamma   90.00
#
_symmetry.space_group_name_H-M   'P 1'
#
loop_
_entity.id
_entity.type
_entity.pdbx_description
1 polymer ?
#
loop_
_entity_poly.entity_id
_entity_poly.type
_entity_poly.pdbx_seq_one_letter_code
_entity_poly.pdbx_strand_id
1 'polypeptide(L)'
;MSKLFLYDQASASTDTLNVMKKKKYVCTALTNDPNFFWQSILALELSSIFVLLSHGDKNGPLAVAGTVGDDIDLIRFSKIIKEKKLALYLLSCHTGLDPCGSTLTKNGLNFVAPKGAADFQTIGSEQISVFSKDGTTFPGWTGPLSPNRSNKALSLP
;
A
#
# COMPACT_ATOMS: atom_id res chain seq x y z
N MET A 1 16.33 -5.77 -8.26
CA MET A 1 15.28 -5.07 -7.48
C MET A 1 13.94 -5.50 -8.02
N SER A 2 13.24 -6.36 -7.27
CA SER A 2 11.91 -6.82 -7.65
C SER A 2 10.85 -5.79 -7.26
N LYS A 3 9.69 -5.83 -7.92
CA LYS A 3 8.55 -4.96 -7.65
C LYS A 3 7.29 -5.81 -7.57
N LEU A 4 6.62 -5.81 -6.43
CA LEU A 4 5.38 -6.55 -6.21
C LEU A 4 4.22 -5.58 -5.97
N PHE A 5 3.15 -5.77 -6.71
CA PHE A 5 1.85 -5.18 -6.44
C PHE A 5 0.90 -6.27 -5.97
N LEU A 6 0.57 -6.25 -4.68
CA LEU A 6 -0.38 -7.15 -4.06
C LEU A 6 -1.69 -6.40 -3.85
N TYR A 7 -2.80 -6.92 -4.37
CA TYR A 7 -4.05 -6.15 -4.43
C TYR A 7 -5.30 -6.98 -4.16
N ASP A 8 -6.29 -6.34 -3.56
CA ASP A 8 -7.66 -6.83 -3.50
C ASP A 8 -8.34 -6.64 -4.87
N GLN A 9 -8.98 -7.71 -5.37
CA GLN A 9 -9.56 -7.72 -6.72
C GLN A 9 -10.69 -6.71 -6.90
N ALA A 10 -11.50 -6.46 -5.86
CA ALA A 10 -12.59 -5.49 -5.94
C ALA A 10 -12.08 -4.04 -5.94
N SER A 11 -10.88 -3.83 -5.40
CA SER A 11 -10.24 -2.50 -5.29
C SER A 11 -9.42 -2.09 -6.53
N ALA A 12 -8.91 -3.05 -7.31
CA ALA A 12 -8.05 -2.76 -8.45
C ALA A 12 -8.80 -2.76 -9.80
N SER A 13 -8.82 -1.61 -10.49
CA SER A 13 -9.35 -1.54 -11.85
C SER A 13 -8.41 -2.15 -12.90
N THR A 14 -8.93 -2.48 -14.09
CA THR A 14 -8.11 -2.91 -15.23
C THR A 14 -7.00 -1.90 -15.56
N ASP A 15 -7.31 -0.61 -15.50
CA ASP A 15 -6.33 0.46 -15.74
C ASP A 15 -5.24 0.48 -14.67
N THR A 16 -5.60 0.24 -13.41
CA THR A 16 -4.63 0.10 -12.30
C THR A 16 -3.63 -1.00 -12.63
N LEU A 17 -4.11 -2.18 -13.01
CA LEU A 17 -3.25 -3.31 -13.36
C LEU A 17 -2.37 -3.00 -14.57
N ASN A 18 -2.90 -2.30 -15.58
CA ASN A 18 -2.13 -1.89 -16.76
C ASN A 18 -0.98 -0.93 -16.39
N VAL A 19 -1.24 0.06 -15.55
CA VAL A 19 -0.21 1.01 -15.06
C VAL A 19 0.88 0.26 -14.27
N MET A 20 0.49 -0.64 -13.37
CA MET A 20 1.43 -1.43 -12.56
C MET A 20 2.30 -2.35 -13.44
N LYS A 21 1.70 -3.04 -14.40
CA LYS A 21 2.44 -3.88 -15.36
C LYS A 21 3.42 -3.06 -16.19
N LYS A 22 3.01 -1.88 -16.69
CA LYS A 22 3.92 -0.96 -17.42
C LYS A 22 5.11 -0.53 -16.56
N LYS A 23 4.91 -0.32 -15.26
CA LYS A 23 5.97 -0.01 -14.29
C LYS A 23 6.77 -1.25 -13.84
N LYS A 24 6.54 -2.41 -14.46
CA LYS A 24 7.21 -3.69 -14.23
C LYS A 24 6.94 -4.30 -12.84
N TYR A 25 5.76 -4.04 -12.28
CA TYR A 25 5.30 -4.74 -11.08
C TYR A 25 4.78 -6.13 -11.45
N VAL A 26 5.17 -7.14 -10.68
CA VAL A 26 4.45 -8.41 -10.63
C VAL A 26 3.13 -8.14 -9.91
N CYS A 27 2.02 -8.25 -10.63
CA CYS A 27 0.69 -7.97 -10.10
C CYS A 27 0.05 -9.29 -9.61
N THR A 28 -0.24 -9.37 -8.33
CA THR A 28 -0.76 -10.57 -7.68
C THR A 28 -2.00 -10.21 -6.87
N ALA A 29 -3.10 -10.95 -7.06
CA ALA A 29 -4.29 -10.75 -6.26
C ALA A 29 -4.11 -11.37 -4.87
N LEU A 30 -4.64 -10.71 -3.84
CA LEU A 30 -4.81 -11.29 -2.52
C LEU A 30 -5.74 -12.50 -2.58
N THR A 31 -5.58 -13.40 -1.61
CA THR A 31 -6.45 -14.56 -1.44
C THR A 31 -7.15 -14.49 -0.09
N ASN A 32 -8.03 -15.44 0.20
CA ASN A 32 -8.67 -15.56 1.51
C ASN A 32 -7.74 -16.21 2.56
N ASP A 33 -6.54 -16.68 2.17
CA ASP A 33 -5.55 -17.22 3.10
C ASP A 33 -4.56 -16.12 3.52
N PRO A 34 -4.54 -15.70 4.80
CA PRO A 34 -3.60 -14.69 5.28
C PRO A 34 -2.14 -15.13 5.17
N ASN A 35 -1.85 -16.44 5.11
CA ASN A 35 -0.47 -16.92 4.91
C ASN A 35 0.06 -16.58 3.53
N PHE A 36 -0.81 -16.49 2.53
CA PHE A 36 -0.43 -16.08 1.18
C PHE A 36 0.23 -14.69 1.16
N PHE A 37 -0.34 -13.74 1.91
CA PHE A 37 0.24 -12.40 2.07
C PHE A 37 1.64 -12.48 2.66
N TRP A 38 1.80 -13.22 3.76
CA TRP A 38 3.09 -13.36 4.44
C TRP A 38 4.14 -14.03 3.56
N GLN A 39 3.78 -15.10 2.84
CA GLN A 39 4.66 -15.78 1.90
C GLN A 39 5.07 -14.84 0.75
N SER A 40 4.13 -14.06 0.23
CA SER A 40 4.39 -13.10 -0.85
C SER A 40 5.43 -12.05 -0.46
N ILE A 41 5.31 -11.46 0.74
CA ILE A 41 6.30 -10.47 1.21
C ILE A 41 7.63 -11.11 1.64
N LEU A 42 7.61 -12.35 2.14
CA LEU A 42 8.82 -13.09 2.50
C LEU A 42 9.64 -13.52 1.26
N ALA A 43 8.97 -13.75 0.13
CA ALA A 43 9.62 -14.07 -1.14
C ALA A 43 10.31 -12.88 -1.82
N LEU A 44 10.04 -11.64 -1.38
CA LEU A 44 10.68 -10.46 -1.94
C LEU A 44 12.20 -10.43 -1.67
N GLU A 45 12.95 -10.07 -2.70
CA GLU A 45 14.40 -9.81 -2.59
C GLU A 45 14.68 -8.57 -1.73
N LEU A 46 15.91 -8.46 -1.22
CA LEU A 46 16.41 -7.27 -0.54
C LEU A 46 16.23 -6.00 -1.41
N SER A 47 15.84 -4.91 -0.76
CA SER A 47 15.63 -3.58 -1.36
C SER A 47 14.55 -3.53 -2.45
N SER A 48 13.63 -4.50 -2.49
CA SER A 48 12.50 -4.50 -3.42
C SER A 48 11.45 -3.44 -3.08
N ILE A 49 10.58 -3.15 -4.04
CA ILE A 49 9.42 -2.27 -3.83
C ILE A 49 8.19 -3.14 -3.62
N PHE A 50 7.46 -2.86 -2.55
CA PHE A 50 6.21 -3.52 -2.23
C PHE A 50 5.07 -2.50 -2.21
N VAL A 51 4.06 -2.76 -3.04
CA VAL A 51 2.84 -1.98 -3.10
C VAL A 51 1.67 -2.85 -2.66
N LEU A 52 0.89 -2.37 -1.71
CA LEU A 52 -0.31 -3.02 -1.20
C LEU A 52 -1.55 -2.16 -1.46
N LEU A 53 -2.51 -2.73 -2.17
CA LEU A 53 -3.87 -2.19 -2.30
C LEU A 53 -4.85 -3.19 -1.70
N SER A 54 -5.06 -3.13 -0.39
CA SER A 54 -6.04 -3.96 0.31
C SER A 54 -7.10 -3.06 0.94
N HIS A 55 -8.22 -3.64 1.34
CA HIS A 55 -9.07 -2.97 2.32
C HIS A 55 -8.31 -2.84 3.66
N GLY A 56 -8.85 -2.06 4.57
CA GLY A 56 -8.33 -1.88 5.91
C GLY A 56 -9.23 -0.94 6.71
N ASP A 57 -9.02 -0.91 8.01
CA ASP A 57 -9.73 -0.01 8.91
C ASP A 57 -8.75 0.88 9.68
N LYS A 58 -9.22 1.42 10.81
CA LYS A 58 -8.42 2.23 11.73
C LYS A 58 -7.28 1.48 12.40
N ASN A 59 -7.01 0.20 12.12
CA ASN A 59 -5.94 -0.59 12.74
C ASN A 59 -4.85 -0.98 11.73
N GLY A 60 -5.17 -1.01 10.45
CA GLY A 60 -4.20 -1.33 9.42
C GLY A 60 -4.85 -1.85 8.14
N PRO A 61 -4.03 -2.35 7.20
CA PRO A 61 -4.53 -3.08 6.05
C PRO A 61 -4.95 -4.50 6.43
N LEU A 62 -5.80 -5.11 5.61
CA LEU A 62 -6.11 -6.54 5.66
C LEU A 62 -5.04 -7.34 4.92
N ALA A 63 -4.70 -8.52 5.46
CA ALA A 63 -3.80 -9.47 4.80
C ALA A 63 -4.52 -10.40 3.80
N VAL A 64 -5.82 -10.20 3.57
CA VAL A 64 -6.69 -11.06 2.77
C VAL A 64 -7.51 -10.25 1.76
N ALA A 65 -8.09 -10.93 0.77
CA ALA A 65 -9.04 -10.35 -0.15
C ALA A 65 -10.39 -10.05 0.52
N GLY A 66 -11.10 -9.05 0.01
CA GLY A 66 -12.39 -8.60 0.54
C GLY A 66 -12.27 -7.69 1.76
N THR A 67 -13.40 -7.50 2.44
CA THR A 67 -13.56 -6.53 3.55
C THR A 67 -13.64 -7.16 4.93
N VAL A 68 -13.48 -8.49 5.02
CA VAL A 68 -13.63 -9.26 6.26
C VAL A 68 -12.36 -10.07 6.51
N GLY A 69 -11.74 -9.85 7.67
CA GLY A 69 -10.53 -10.55 8.10
C GLY A 69 -9.84 -9.80 9.23
N ASP A 70 -8.69 -10.31 9.65
CA ASP A 70 -7.84 -9.65 10.63
C ASP A 70 -6.87 -8.68 9.94
N ASP A 71 -6.65 -7.54 10.58
CA ASP A 71 -5.61 -6.60 10.17
C ASP A 71 -4.22 -7.24 10.29
N ILE A 72 -3.27 -6.75 9.49
CA ILE A 72 -1.90 -7.23 9.56
C ILE A 72 -1.29 -6.92 10.94
N ASP A 73 -0.59 -7.89 11.53
CA ASP A 73 0.32 -7.63 12.65
C ASP A 73 1.42 -6.64 12.21
N LEU A 74 1.24 -5.37 12.59
CA LEU A 74 2.13 -4.27 12.22
C LEU A 74 3.55 -4.43 12.81
N ILE A 75 3.72 -5.15 13.92
CA ILE A 75 5.05 -5.40 14.50
C ILE A 75 5.80 -6.40 13.63
N ARG A 76 5.18 -7.55 13.34
CA ARG A 76 5.76 -8.57 12.44
C ARG A 76 6.00 -7.99 11.05
N PHE A 77 5.03 -7.24 10.53
CA PHE A 77 5.13 -6.59 9.24
C PHE A 77 6.31 -5.63 9.20
N SER A 78 6.43 -4.72 10.19
CA SER A 78 7.54 -3.77 10.29
C SER A 78 8.91 -4.45 10.32
N LYS A 79 9.02 -5.57 11.06
CA LYS A 79 10.25 -6.35 11.12
C LYS A 79 10.66 -6.87 9.74
N ILE A 80 9.73 -7.48 9.01
CA ILE A 80 9.99 -8.02 7.67
C ILE A 80 10.39 -6.92 6.68
N ILE A 81 9.64 -5.80 6.65
CA ILE A 81 9.94 -4.65 5.77
C ILE A 81 11.34 -4.11 6.07
N LYS A 82 11.72 -3.98 7.35
CA LYS A 82 13.03 -3.48 7.78
C LYS A 82 14.17 -4.42 7.42
N GLU A 83 14.03 -5.71 7.73
CA GLU A 83 15.05 -6.74 7.44
C GLU A 83 15.33 -6.82 5.93
N LYS A 84 14.27 -6.74 5.12
CA LYS A 84 14.40 -6.76 3.66
C LYS A 84 14.67 -5.38 3.04
N LYS A 85 14.73 -4.30 3.82
CA LYS A 85 14.92 -2.91 3.37
C LYS A 85 13.93 -2.50 2.26
N LEU A 86 12.69 -2.95 2.37
CA LEU A 86 11.69 -2.71 1.32
C LEU A 86 11.22 -1.25 1.32
N ALA A 87 10.97 -0.71 0.12
CA ALA A 87 10.22 0.53 -0.04
C ALA A 87 8.72 0.19 -0.11
N LEU A 88 7.94 0.74 0.81
CA LEU A 88 6.55 0.36 1.03
C LEU A 88 5.57 1.44 0.53
N TYR A 89 4.58 1.03 -0.26
CA TYR A 89 3.53 1.91 -0.76
C TYR A 89 2.17 1.32 -0.39
N LEU A 90 1.51 1.90 0.63
CA LEU A 90 0.18 1.47 1.09
C LEU A 90 -0.88 2.37 0.44
N LEU A 91 -1.77 1.79 -0.36
CA LEU A 91 -2.63 2.55 -1.27
C LEU A 91 -4.09 2.69 -0.83
N SER A 92 -4.55 1.87 0.12
CA SER A 92 -5.91 1.96 0.67
C SER A 92 -5.87 1.59 2.15
N CYS A 93 -5.69 2.59 3.01
CA CYS A 93 -5.51 2.35 4.44
C CYS A 93 -5.79 3.60 5.28
N HIS A 94 -6.43 3.47 6.44
CA HIS A 94 -6.67 4.60 7.37
C HIS A 94 -5.45 4.86 8.27
N THR A 95 -4.34 5.38 7.71
CA THR A 95 -3.03 5.26 8.39
C THR A 95 -2.34 6.57 8.74
N GLY A 96 -3.00 7.70 8.49
CA GLY A 96 -2.34 9.01 8.55
C GLY A 96 -1.75 9.43 9.87
N LEU A 97 -2.40 9.08 10.99
CA LEU A 97 -2.03 9.57 12.31
C LEU A 97 -2.16 8.57 13.47
N ASP A 98 -2.72 7.37 13.28
CA ASP A 98 -2.39 6.09 13.95
C ASP A 98 -3.43 5.01 13.66
N PRO A 99 -3.13 3.70 13.88
CA PRO A 99 -1.91 3.10 14.45
C PRO A 99 -0.82 2.78 13.43
N CYS A 100 -1.14 2.74 12.13
CA CYS A 100 -0.18 2.26 11.14
C CYS A 100 0.90 3.30 10.82
N GLY A 101 0.55 4.57 10.55
CA GLY A 101 1.54 5.61 10.23
C GLY A 101 2.57 5.85 11.32
N SER A 102 2.17 5.97 12.60
CA SER A 102 3.15 6.17 13.68
C SER A 102 3.94 4.90 13.96
N THR A 103 3.33 3.71 13.85
CA THR A 103 4.08 2.44 14.02
C THR A 103 5.16 2.27 12.95
N LEU A 104 4.85 2.49 11.67
CA LEU A 104 5.84 2.36 10.59
C LEU A 104 6.94 3.43 10.70
N THR A 105 6.58 4.65 11.09
CA THR A 105 7.54 5.74 11.34
C THR A 105 8.47 5.42 12.51
N LYS A 106 7.92 4.97 13.65
CA LYS A 106 8.68 4.58 14.85
C LYS A 106 9.66 3.44 14.56
N ASN A 107 9.31 2.54 13.66
CA ASN A 107 10.18 1.44 13.24
C ASN A 107 11.26 1.83 12.21
N GLY A 108 11.23 3.08 11.72
CA GLY A 108 12.21 3.64 10.78
C GLY A 108 12.06 3.10 9.36
N LEU A 109 10.83 2.82 8.93
CA LEU A 109 10.57 2.25 7.60
C LEU A 109 10.54 3.32 6.51
N ASN A 110 10.90 2.92 5.30
CA ASN A 110 10.76 3.76 4.12
C ASN A 110 9.40 3.48 3.46
N PHE A 111 8.41 4.33 3.72
CA PHE A 111 7.03 4.09 3.28
C PHE A 111 6.30 5.36 2.85
N VAL A 112 5.18 5.17 2.16
CA VAL A 112 4.14 6.18 1.96
C VAL A 112 2.76 5.55 2.12
N ALA A 113 1.87 6.28 2.78
CA ALA A 113 0.48 5.88 2.97
C ALA A 113 -0.44 7.11 3.02
N PRO A 114 -1.71 7.02 2.56
CA PRO A 114 -2.67 8.11 2.66
C PRO A 114 -3.06 8.40 4.10
N LYS A 115 -3.31 9.68 4.40
CA LYS A 115 -3.79 10.12 5.71
C LYS A 115 -5.32 9.98 5.82
N GLY A 116 -5.79 8.80 6.19
CA GLY A 116 -7.21 8.52 6.41
C GLY A 116 -7.82 7.68 5.29
N ALA A 117 -9.15 7.66 5.21
CA ALA A 117 -9.87 6.86 4.21
C ALA A 117 -9.57 7.37 2.80
N ALA A 118 -9.10 6.46 1.94
CA ALA A 118 -8.56 6.80 0.64
C ALA A 118 -9.07 5.83 -0.42
N ASP A 119 -9.54 6.39 -1.53
CA ASP A 119 -9.89 5.63 -2.72
C ASP A 119 -8.81 5.83 -3.79
N PHE A 120 -8.43 4.70 -4.38
CA PHE A 120 -7.39 4.65 -5.38
C PHE A 120 -7.98 4.90 -6.77
N GLN A 121 -7.40 5.84 -7.50
CA GLN A 121 -7.81 6.11 -8.87
C GLN A 121 -6.60 6.31 -9.79
N THR A 122 -6.63 5.64 -10.93
CA THR A 122 -5.70 5.91 -12.03
C THR A 122 -6.06 7.22 -12.72
N ILE A 123 -5.09 8.12 -12.86
CA ILE A 123 -5.24 9.34 -13.66
C ILE A 123 -4.42 9.17 -14.94
N GLY A 124 -5.12 9.13 -16.08
CA GLY A 124 -4.50 8.88 -17.38
C GLY A 124 -3.87 7.48 -17.45
N SER A 125 -2.78 7.35 -18.20
CA SER A 125 -2.16 6.05 -18.52
C SER A 125 -0.91 5.70 -17.69
N GLU A 126 -0.50 6.58 -16.77
CA GLU A 126 0.80 6.48 -16.08
C GLU A 126 0.79 6.85 -14.59
N GLN A 127 -0.22 7.58 -14.12
CA GLN A 127 -0.25 8.12 -12.77
C GLN A 127 -1.30 7.45 -11.90
N ILE A 128 -0.93 7.36 -10.63
CA ILE A 128 -1.75 6.81 -9.57
C ILE A 128 -2.02 7.96 -8.61
N SER A 129 -3.29 8.25 -8.40
CA SER A 129 -3.74 9.22 -7.44
C SER A 129 -4.57 8.55 -6.37
N VAL A 130 -4.58 9.18 -5.21
CA VAL A 130 -5.42 8.77 -4.10
C VAL A 130 -6.27 9.98 -3.73
N PHE A 131 -7.58 9.77 -3.72
CA PHE A 131 -8.58 10.76 -3.32
C PHE A 131 -9.16 10.38 -1.97
N SER A 132 -9.68 11.34 -1.21
CA SER A 132 -10.45 11.02 -0.03
C SER A 132 -11.72 10.29 -0.46
N LYS A 133 -12.21 9.37 0.37
CA LYS A 133 -13.45 8.62 0.11
C LYS A 133 -14.71 9.50 -0.01
N ASP A 134 -14.66 10.75 0.45
CA ASP A 134 -15.72 11.74 0.27
C ASP A 134 -15.62 12.54 -1.04
N GLY A 135 -14.58 12.30 -1.85
CA GLY A 135 -14.38 12.91 -3.16
C GLY A 135 -14.13 14.43 -3.16
N THR A 136 -14.07 15.07 -1.99
CA THR A 136 -13.99 16.53 -1.86
C THR A 136 -12.67 17.03 -1.29
N THR A 137 -11.84 16.14 -0.73
CA THR A 137 -10.56 16.50 -0.11
C THR A 137 -9.40 15.60 -0.55
N PHE A 138 -8.17 16.03 -0.27
CA PHE A 138 -7.01 15.16 -0.39
C PHE A 138 -6.65 14.71 1.02
N PRO A 139 -6.68 13.41 1.34
CA PRO A 139 -6.37 12.94 2.69
C PRO A 139 -4.97 13.42 3.10
N GLY A 140 -4.07 13.53 2.11
CA GLY A 140 -2.67 13.82 2.31
C GLY A 140 -1.87 12.54 2.44
N TRP A 141 -0.57 12.66 2.68
CA TRP A 141 0.36 11.55 2.72
C TRP A 141 1.15 11.55 4.02
N THR A 142 1.48 10.36 4.51
CA THR A 142 2.40 10.13 5.62
C THR A 142 3.52 9.19 5.19
N GLY A 143 4.67 9.32 5.85
CA GLY A 143 5.87 8.53 5.61
C GLY A 143 6.93 9.23 4.74
N PRO A 144 8.21 8.79 4.79
CA PRO A 144 9.32 9.45 4.10
C PRO A 144 9.22 9.51 2.57
N LEU A 145 8.46 8.61 1.95
CA LEU A 145 8.23 8.58 0.50
C LEU A 145 7.08 9.50 0.06
N SER A 146 6.51 10.28 0.98
CA SER A 146 5.42 11.22 0.69
C SER A 146 5.85 12.27 -0.34
N PRO A 147 4.96 12.67 -1.27
CA PRO A 147 5.22 13.80 -2.15
C PRO A 147 5.30 15.11 -1.35
N ASN A 148 5.94 16.11 -1.96
CA ASN A 148 6.18 17.43 -1.34
C ASN A 148 4.93 18.28 -1.09
N ARG A 149 3.75 17.86 -1.57
CA ARG A 149 2.46 18.50 -1.32
C ARG A 149 1.42 17.43 -1.00
N SER A 150 0.52 17.73 -0.07
CA SER A 150 -0.54 16.81 0.38
C SER A 150 -1.47 16.35 -0.76
N ASN A 151 -1.76 17.24 -1.70
CA ASN A 151 -2.65 16.98 -2.84
C ASN A 151 -1.93 16.50 -4.11
N LYS A 152 -0.62 16.28 -4.07
CA LYS A 152 0.13 15.82 -5.23
C LYS A 152 -0.08 14.31 -5.40
N ALA A 153 -0.34 13.90 -6.64
CA ALA A 153 -0.40 12.49 -7.01
C ALA A 153 0.92 11.77 -6.69
N LEU A 154 0.82 10.49 -6.35
CA LEU A 154 1.97 9.67 -6.00
C LEU A 154 2.56 9.05 -7.27
N SER A 155 3.81 9.37 -7.56
CA SER A 155 4.54 8.68 -8.63
C SER A 155 5.15 7.40 -8.08
N LEU A 156 4.57 6.25 -8.46
CA LEU A 156 5.19 4.97 -8.16
C LEU A 156 6.44 4.76 -9.03
N PRO A 157 7.55 4.29 -8.45
CA PRO A 157 8.79 4.01 -9.16
C PRO A 157 8.64 2.86 -10.17
#